data_AF-A0A9L0IBW9-F1
#
_entry.id   AF-A0A9L0IBW9-F1
#
_cell.length_a   1.000
_cell.length_b   1.000
_cell.length_c   1.000
_cell.angle_alpha   90.00
_cell.angle_beta   90.00
_cell.angle_gamma   90.00
#
_symmetry.space_group_name_H-M   'P 1'
#
loop_
_entity.id
_entity.type
_entity.pdbx_description
1 polymer ?
#
loop_
_entity_poly.entity_id
_entity_poly.type
_entity_poly.pdbx_seq_one_letter_code
_entity_poly.pdbx_strand_id
1 'polypeptide(L)'
;GGEIEIEGGKGLVWSVMKSILRKDGPLGFYHGLSSTLLREVPGYFFFFGGYELSRSFFASGRSKDELGPVPLMLSGGVGGICLWLAVYPVDCIKSRIQVLSMSGKQAGFLGTFITVVRNEGIMALYSGLKPSMIRAFPANGALFLAYEYSRKLMMSQFEAY
;
A
#
# COMPACT_ATOMS: atom_id res chain seq x y z
N GLY A 1 -37.07 0.94 -2.44
CA GLY A 1 -36.23 2.14 -2.31
C GLY A 1 -36.21 2.52 -0.85
N GLY A 2 -35.04 2.54 -0.23
CA GLY A 2 -34.87 2.99 1.15
C GLY A 2 -33.65 3.87 1.17
N GLU A 3 -33.87 5.17 1.00
CA GLU A 3 -32.85 6.19 1.17
C GLU A 3 -32.41 6.18 2.63
N ILE A 4 -31.12 5.92 2.85
CA ILE A 4 -30.52 5.99 4.18
C ILE A 4 -30.08 7.45 4.36
N GLU A 5 -30.90 8.20 5.09
CA GLU A 5 -30.58 9.53 5.56
C GLU A 5 -29.39 9.43 6.55
N ILE A 6 -28.25 9.99 6.17
CA ILE A 6 -27.01 9.93 6.95
C ILE A 6 -26.99 11.12 7.92
N GLU A 7 -27.54 10.92 9.12
CA GLU A 7 -27.37 11.86 10.22
C GLU A 7 -25.99 11.68 10.91
N GLY A 8 -25.16 12.72 10.80
CA GLY A 8 -24.27 13.22 11.85
C GLY A 8 -23.39 12.25 12.65
N GLY A 9 -22.17 11.99 12.15
CA GLY A 9 -20.89 12.06 12.87
C GLY A 9 -20.55 11.11 14.05
N LYS A 10 -21.49 10.75 14.93
CA LYS A 10 -21.25 9.86 16.10
C LYS A 10 -22.13 8.61 16.09
N GLY A 11 -23.31 8.69 15.46
CA GLY A 11 -24.17 7.53 15.24
C GLY A 11 -23.66 6.60 14.14
N LEU A 12 -22.90 7.13 13.18
CA LEU A 12 -22.52 6.40 11.98
C LEU A 12 -21.56 5.24 12.25
N VAL A 13 -20.46 5.47 12.97
CA VAL A 13 -19.46 4.42 13.25
C VAL A 13 -20.06 3.34 14.14
N TRP A 14 -20.78 3.73 15.19
CA TRP A 14 -21.44 2.79 16.10
C TRP A 14 -22.56 2.00 15.40
N SER A 15 -23.34 2.65 14.55
CA SER A 15 -24.38 2.01 13.74
C SER A 15 -23.77 1.01 12.75
N VAL A 16 -22.68 1.37 12.06
CA VAL A 16 -21.95 0.48 11.15
C VAL A 16 -21.40 -0.73 11.89
N MET A 17 -20.73 -0.54 13.04
CA MET A 17 -20.23 -1.65 13.86
C MET A 17 -21.35 -2.58 14.32
N LYS A 18 -22.49 -2.02 14.77
CA LYS A 18 -23.65 -2.80 15.22
C LYS A 18 -24.32 -3.56 14.05
N SER A 19 -24.30 -2.98 12.86
CA SER A 19 -24.80 -3.60 11.63
C SER A 19 -23.93 -4.79 11.20
N ILE A 20 -22.60 -4.63 11.21
CA ILE A 20 -21.63 -5.69 10.90
C ILE A 20 -21.77 -6.84 11.90
N LEU A 21 -21.83 -6.53 13.20
CA LEU A 21 -21.98 -7.54 14.25
C LEU A 21 -23.31 -8.33 14.14
N ARG A 22 -24.40 -7.68 13.71
CA ARG A 22 -25.71 -8.35 13.52
C ARG A 22 -25.80 -9.17 12.24
N LYS A 23 -25.13 -8.74 11.15
CA LYS A 23 -25.20 -9.42 9.85
C LYS A 23 -24.18 -10.56 9.70
N ASP A 24 -22.93 -10.30 10.07
CA ASP A 24 -21.79 -11.19 9.80
C ASP A 24 -21.16 -11.76 11.08
N GLY A 25 -21.67 -11.36 12.26
CA GLY A 25 -21.16 -11.79 13.54
C GLY A 25 -19.77 -11.19 13.88
N PRO A 26 -19.12 -11.68 14.95
CA PRO A 26 -17.78 -11.21 15.34
C PRO A 26 -16.68 -11.59 14.33
N LEU A 27 -16.91 -12.60 13.50
CA LEU A 27 -15.98 -13.00 12.43
C LEU A 27 -16.05 -12.06 11.21
N GLY A 28 -17.10 -11.25 11.07
CA GLY A 28 -17.23 -10.25 10.01
C GLY A 28 -16.09 -9.22 10.01
N PHE A 29 -15.53 -8.90 11.18
CA PHE A 29 -14.37 -8.01 11.31
C PHE A 29 -13.09 -8.59 10.68
N TYR A 30 -12.99 -9.91 10.54
CA TYR A 30 -11.81 -10.60 10.00
C TYR A 30 -11.95 -10.98 8.53
N HIS A 31 -13.10 -10.74 7.90
CA HIS A 31 -13.37 -11.15 6.51
C HIS A 31 -12.47 -10.43 5.48
N GLY A 32 -11.82 -9.32 5.87
CA GLY A 32 -10.82 -8.63 5.07
C GLY A 32 -9.38 -9.08 5.29
N LEU A 33 -9.07 -9.82 6.37
CA LEU A 33 -7.70 -10.15 6.74
C LEU A 33 -7.03 -11.10 5.74
N SER A 34 -7.75 -12.12 5.29
CA SER A 34 -7.27 -13.06 4.28
C SER A 34 -6.98 -12.39 2.93
N SER A 35 -7.86 -11.46 2.52
CA SER A 35 -7.68 -10.63 1.32
C SER A 35 -6.46 -9.72 1.42
N THR A 36 -6.22 -9.15 2.61
CA THR A 36 -5.01 -8.36 2.88
C THR A 36 -3.77 -9.23 2.81
N LEU A 37 -3.73 -10.36 3.53
CA LEU A 37 -2.57 -11.26 3.53
C LEU A 37 -2.24 -11.79 2.13
N LEU A 38 -3.25 -12.18 1.35
CA LEU A 38 -3.07 -12.65 -0.02
C LEU A 38 -2.48 -11.56 -0.93
N ARG A 39 -2.72 -10.27 -0.64
CA ARG A 39 -2.12 -9.15 -1.37
C ARG A 39 -0.69 -8.85 -0.91
N GLU A 40 -0.46 -8.87 0.40
CA GLU A 40 0.84 -8.51 0.99
C GLU A 40 1.90 -9.58 0.72
N VAL A 41 1.55 -10.87 0.78
CA VAL A 41 2.50 -11.98 0.62
C VAL A 41 3.24 -11.96 -0.72
N PRO A 42 2.57 -11.82 -1.88
CA PRO A 42 3.26 -11.67 -3.16
C PRO A 42 4.15 -10.42 -3.21
N GLY A 43 3.67 -9.30 -2.67
CA GLY A 43 4.44 -8.04 -2.63
C GLY A 43 5.75 -8.21 -1.87
N TYR A 44 5.70 -8.79 -0.67
CA TYR A 44 6.89 -9.08 0.13
C TYR A 44 7.81 -10.11 -0.52
N PHE A 45 7.26 -11.09 -1.23
CA PHE A 45 8.07 -12.05 -1.99
C PHE A 45 8.93 -11.36 -3.06
N PHE A 46 8.34 -10.46 -3.86
CA PHE A 46 9.09 -9.69 -4.85
C PHE A 46 10.04 -8.67 -4.22
N PHE A 47 9.68 -8.10 -3.06
CA PHE A 47 10.57 -7.21 -2.29
C PHE A 47 11.82 -7.94 -1.84
N PHE A 48 11.67 -9.04 -1.10
CA PHE A 48 12.79 -9.82 -0.58
C PHE A 48 13.59 -10.46 -1.71
N GLY A 49 12.92 -10.94 -2.77
CA GLY A 49 13.59 -11.47 -3.95
C GLY A 49 14.47 -10.43 -4.65
N GLY A 50 13.93 -9.23 -4.93
CA GLY A 50 14.70 -8.13 -5.53
C GLY A 50 15.82 -7.63 -4.61
N TYR A 51 15.55 -7.53 -3.32
CA TYR A 51 16.52 -7.15 -2.31
C TYR A 51 17.68 -8.14 -2.25
N GLU A 52 17.40 -9.45 -2.18
CA GLU A 52 18.42 -10.49 -2.07
C GLU A 52 19.21 -10.69 -3.37
N LEU A 53 18.56 -10.56 -4.53
CA LEU A 53 19.24 -10.58 -5.82
C LEU A 53 20.22 -9.41 -5.92
N SER A 54 19.77 -8.21 -5.53
CA SER A 54 20.59 -7.01 -5.55
C SER A 54 21.74 -7.10 -4.53
N ARG A 55 21.48 -7.64 -3.32
CA ARG A 55 22.51 -7.92 -2.32
C ARG A 55 23.54 -8.92 -2.83
N SER A 56 23.11 -9.97 -3.53
CA SER A 56 24.00 -10.99 -4.09
C SER A 56 24.89 -10.41 -5.19
N PHE A 57 24.35 -9.52 -6.02
CA PHE A 57 25.12 -8.75 -7.00
C PHE A 57 26.15 -7.83 -6.35
N PHE A 58 25.77 -7.08 -5.31
CA PHE A 58 26.70 -6.20 -4.59
C PHE A 58 27.71 -6.95 -3.72
N ALA A 59 27.35 -8.13 -3.23
CA ALA A 59 28.22 -8.98 -2.46
C ALA A 59 29.34 -9.56 -3.32
N SER A 60 29.10 -9.96 -4.59
CA SER A 60 30.13 -10.37 -5.60
C SER A 60 31.40 -11.03 -5.03
N GLY A 61 31.25 -11.99 -4.10
CA GLY A 61 32.36 -12.72 -3.46
C GLY A 61 32.82 -12.25 -2.07
N ARG A 62 32.23 -11.20 -1.48
CA ARG A 62 32.39 -10.77 -0.08
C ARG A 62 31.24 -11.25 0.81
N SER A 63 31.46 -11.25 2.13
CA SER A 63 30.40 -11.61 3.07
C SER A 63 29.22 -10.63 2.98
N LYS A 64 27.99 -11.15 2.99
CA LYS A 64 26.76 -10.35 2.93
C LYS A 64 26.68 -9.34 4.10
N ASP A 65 27.42 -9.57 5.19
CA ASP A 65 27.45 -8.77 6.41
C ASP A 65 28.47 -7.62 6.39
N GLU A 66 29.37 -7.58 5.40
CA GLU A 66 30.32 -6.47 5.20
C GLU A 66 29.79 -5.38 4.25
N LEU A 67 28.54 -5.50 3.79
CA LEU A 67 27.94 -4.46 2.96
C LEU A 67 27.77 -3.19 3.77
N GLY A 68 28.49 -2.15 3.36
CA GLY A 68 28.32 -0.81 3.91
C GLY A 68 26.88 -0.28 3.74
N PRO A 69 26.55 0.82 4.43
CA PRO A 69 25.21 1.40 4.42
C PRO A 69 24.72 1.77 3.01
N VAL A 70 25.62 2.16 2.09
CA VAL A 70 25.26 2.55 0.72
C VAL A 70 24.78 1.36 -0.14
N PRO A 71 25.54 0.25 -0.28
CA PRO A 71 25.05 -0.97 -0.92
C PRO A 71 23.73 -1.49 -0.33
N LEU A 72 23.58 -1.39 1.00
CA LEU A 72 22.36 -1.80 1.69
C LEU A 72 21.17 -0.93 1.29
N MET A 73 21.34 0.40 1.26
CA MET A 73 20.32 1.33 0.79
C MET A 73 19.95 1.10 -0.68
N LEU A 74 20.93 0.85 -1.55
CA LEU A 74 20.68 0.53 -2.96
C LEU A 74 19.91 -0.78 -3.13
N SER A 75 20.30 -1.84 -2.40
CA SER A 75 19.57 -3.11 -2.41
C SER A 75 18.14 -2.97 -1.89
N GLY A 76 17.91 -2.16 -0.86
CA GLY A 76 16.58 -1.80 -0.37
C GLY A 76 15.76 -1.02 -1.40
N GLY A 77 16.40 -0.10 -2.13
CA GLY A 77 15.77 0.62 -3.24
C GLY A 77 15.36 -0.30 -4.39
N VAL A 78 16.22 -1.24 -4.78
CA VAL A 78 15.91 -2.22 -5.83
C VAL A 78 14.79 -3.16 -5.40
N GLY A 79 14.83 -3.69 -4.18
CA GLY A 79 13.72 -4.47 -3.62
C GLY A 79 12.41 -3.68 -3.60
N GLY A 80 12.47 -2.40 -3.22
CA GLY A 80 11.35 -1.48 -3.28
C GLY A 80 10.78 -1.32 -4.69
N ILE A 81 11.63 -1.08 -5.69
CA ILE A 81 11.20 -0.97 -7.10
C ILE A 81 10.54 -2.27 -7.57
N CYS A 82 11.11 -3.44 -7.25
CA CYS A 82 10.51 -4.74 -7.59
C CYS A 82 9.12 -4.93 -6.96
N LEU A 83 8.97 -4.59 -5.68
CA LEU A 83 7.67 -4.60 -5.00
C LEU A 83 6.68 -3.66 -5.69
N TRP A 84 7.08 -2.42 -5.95
CA TRP A 84 6.22 -1.45 -6.61
C TRP A 84 5.83 -1.94 -8.01
N LEU A 85 6.75 -2.46 -8.82
CA LEU A 85 6.43 -2.99 -10.15
C LEU A 85 5.39 -4.11 -10.13
N ALA A 86 5.40 -4.97 -9.12
CA ALA A 86 4.46 -6.08 -8.96
C ALA A 86 3.09 -5.62 -8.41
N VAL A 87 3.09 -4.72 -7.41
CA VAL A 87 1.88 -4.27 -6.72
C VAL A 87 1.13 -3.17 -7.50
N TYR A 88 1.86 -2.31 -8.20
CA TYR A 88 1.31 -1.16 -8.91
C TYR A 88 0.18 -1.47 -9.91
N PRO A 89 0.27 -2.48 -10.80
CA PRO A 89 -0.84 -2.80 -11.69
C PRO A 89 -2.08 -3.23 -10.93
N VAL A 90 -1.93 -3.99 -9.84
CA VAL A 90 -3.03 -4.44 -8.98
C VAL A 90 -3.72 -3.24 -8.32
N ASP A 91 -2.95 -2.30 -7.78
CA ASP A 91 -3.49 -1.10 -7.15
C ASP A 91 -4.19 -0.19 -8.17
N CYS A 92 -3.64 -0.04 -9.39
CA CYS A 92 -4.27 0.72 -10.47
C CYS A 92 -5.64 0.14 -10.85
N ILE A 93 -5.73 -1.18 -11.04
CA ILE A 93 -6.98 -1.88 -11.36
C ILE A 93 -7.99 -1.73 -10.22
N LYS A 94 -7.55 -1.88 -8.97
CA LYS A 94 -8.40 -1.71 -7.78
C LYS A 94 -8.99 -0.30 -7.72
N SER A 95 -8.18 0.74 -7.92
CA SER A 95 -8.69 2.13 -7.95
C SER A 95 -9.72 2.33 -9.05
N ARG A 96 -9.52 1.76 -10.25
CA ARG A 96 -10.51 1.84 -11.34
C ARG A 96 -11.80 1.10 -11.01
N ILE A 97 -11.72 -0.08 -10.39
CA ILE A 97 -12.90 -0.83 -9.95
C ILE A 97 -13.65 -0.06 -8.87
N GLN A 98 -12.95 0.57 -7.91
CA GLN A 98 -13.59 1.42 -6.91
C GLN A 98 -14.35 2.58 -7.54
N VAL A 99 -13.75 3.26 -8.54
CA VAL A 99 -14.44 4.33 -9.29
C VAL A 99 -15.66 3.80 -10.04
N LEU A 100 -15.54 2.67 -10.73
CA LEU A 100 -16.66 2.04 -11.46
C LEU A 100 -17.77 1.58 -10.51
N SER A 101 -17.42 1.04 -9.35
CA SER A 101 -18.36 0.61 -8.31
C SER A 101 -19.14 1.80 -7.75
N MET A 102 -18.50 2.96 -7.58
CA MET A 102 -19.18 4.21 -7.19
C MET A 102 -20.15 4.70 -8.28
N SER A 103 -19.90 4.39 -9.55
CA SER A 103 -20.81 4.63 -10.67
C SER A 103 -21.88 3.54 -10.86
N GLY A 104 -22.03 2.61 -9.91
CA GLY A 104 -23.03 1.53 -9.96
C GLY A 104 -22.66 0.35 -10.88
N LYS A 105 -21.44 0.31 -11.44
CA LYS A 105 -20.96 -0.80 -12.26
C LYS A 105 -20.06 -1.74 -11.46
N GLN A 106 -20.53 -2.95 -11.23
CA GLN A 106 -19.71 -4.02 -10.65
C GLN A 106 -18.77 -4.57 -11.73
N ALA A 107 -17.53 -4.10 -11.73
CA ALA A 107 -16.50 -4.56 -12.66
C ALA A 107 -15.58 -5.57 -11.98
N GLY A 108 -15.42 -6.76 -12.58
CA GLY A 108 -14.53 -7.80 -12.08
C GLY A 108 -13.05 -7.50 -12.34
N PHE A 109 -12.17 -7.94 -11.44
CA PHE A 109 -10.73 -7.65 -11.51
C PHE A 109 -10.07 -8.00 -12.85
N LEU A 110 -10.26 -9.24 -13.32
CA LEU A 110 -9.69 -9.70 -14.60
C LEU A 110 -10.31 -8.96 -15.80
N GLY A 111 -11.62 -8.68 -15.76
CA GLY A 111 -12.31 -7.97 -16.83
C GLY A 111 -11.79 -6.54 -16.98
N THR A 112 -11.64 -5.82 -15.87
CA THR A 112 -11.05 -4.48 -15.87
C THR A 112 -9.59 -4.52 -16.29
N PHE A 113 -8.81 -5.49 -15.83
CA PHE A 113 -7.41 -5.65 -16.24
C PHE A 113 -7.27 -5.80 -17.76
N ILE A 114 -7.98 -6.77 -18.35
CA ILE A 114 -7.93 -7.03 -19.79
C ILE A 114 -8.42 -5.82 -20.57
N THR A 115 -9.50 -5.17 -20.11
CA THR A 115 -10.05 -3.97 -20.75
C THR A 115 -9.04 -2.82 -20.76
N VAL A 116 -8.36 -2.57 -19.63
CA VAL A 116 -7.34 -1.51 -19.52
C VAL A 116 -6.14 -1.83 -20.42
N VAL A 117 -5.63 -3.06 -20.38
CA VAL A 117 -4.48 -3.46 -21.20
C VAL A 117 -4.82 -3.40 -22.70
N ARG A 118 -6.03 -3.82 -23.09
CA ARG A 118 -6.46 -3.84 -24.50
C ARG A 118 -6.79 -2.46 -25.05
N ASN A 119 -7.39 -1.57 -24.26
CA ASN A 119 -7.84 -0.26 -24.73
C ASN A 119 -6.81 0.86 -24.50
N GLU A 120 -6.08 0.83 -23.39
CA GLU A 120 -5.16 1.89 -22.99
C GLU A 120 -3.67 1.45 -23.02
N GLY A 121 -3.42 0.14 -23.13
CA GLY A 121 -2.07 -0.43 -23.17
C GLY A 121 -1.45 -0.66 -21.78
N ILE A 122 -0.29 -1.32 -21.76
CA ILE A 122 0.42 -1.67 -20.51
C ILE A 122 0.94 -0.41 -19.79
N MET A 123 1.33 0.63 -20.52
CA MET A 123 1.78 1.89 -19.92
C MET A 123 0.67 2.60 -19.11
N ALA A 124 -0.60 2.36 -19.43
CA ALA A 124 -1.72 2.92 -18.67
C ALA A 124 -1.80 2.36 -17.23
N LEU A 125 -1.27 1.15 -17.00
CA LEU A 125 -1.16 0.57 -15.65
C LEU A 125 -0.16 1.34 -14.78
N TYR A 126 0.83 2.02 -15.39
CA TYR A 126 1.86 2.81 -14.71
C TYR A 126 1.63 4.33 -14.80
N SER A 127 0.65 4.78 -15.59
CA SER A 127 0.30 6.19 -15.79
C SER A 127 -0.05 6.94 -14.48
N GLY A 128 -0.60 6.24 -13.48
CA GLY A 128 -0.90 6.80 -12.17
C GLY A 128 0.32 7.05 -11.27
N LEU A 129 1.50 6.56 -11.65
CA LEU A 129 2.67 6.56 -10.75
C LEU A 129 3.15 8.00 -10.52
N LYS A 130 3.09 8.82 -11.57
CA LYS A 130 3.45 10.26 -11.52
C LYS A 130 2.59 11.04 -10.52
N PRO A 131 1.25 11.05 -10.61
CA PRO A 131 0.43 11.76 -9.62
C PRO A 131 0.57 11.15 -8.22
N SER A 132 0.75 9.82 -8.10
CA SER A 132 0.99 9.17 -6.82
C SER A 132 2.30 9.63 -6.18
N MET A 133 3.39 9.76 -6.94
CA MET A 133 4.68 10.26 -6.47
C MET A 133 4.62 11.74 -6.07
N ILE A 134 3.96 12.58 -6.88
CA ILE A 134 3.76 14.00 -6.57
C ILE A 134 3.01 14.16 -5.25
N ARG A 135 1.99 13.33 -5.00
CA ARG A 135 1.25 13.33 -3.73
C ARG A 135 2.05 12.73 -2.57
N ALA A 136 2.83 11.68 -2.81
CA ALA A 136 3.60 11.00 -1.77
C ALA A 136 4.75 11.86 -1.25
N PHE A 137 5.32 12.74 -2.08
CA PHE A 137 6.47 13.55 -1.68
C PHE A 137 6.15 14.53 -0.52
N PRO A 138 5.09 15.36 -0.57
CA PRO A 138 4.67 16.18 0.57
C PRO A 138 4.24 15.35 1.78
N ALA A 139 3.51 14.25 1.56
CA ALA A 139 3.02 13.40 2.65
C ALA A 139 4.16 12.75 3.43
N ASN A 140 5.17 12.20 2.73
CA ASN A 140 6.36 11.64 3.35
C ASN A 140 7.23 12.73 3.99
N GLY A 141 7.32 13.91 3.37
CA GLY A 141 8.02 15.06 3.96
C GLY A 141 7.41 15.49 5.29
N ALA A 142 6.09 15.61 5.36
CA ALA A 142 5.36 15.93 6.59
C ALA A 142 5.53 14.83 7.65
N LEU A 143 5.48 13.55 7.24
CA LEU A 143 5.69 12.41 8.13
C LEU A 143 7.09 12.42 8.75
N PHE A 144 8.14 12.60 7.94
CA PHE A 144 9.52 12.68 8.43
C PHE A 144 9.73 13.90 9.32
N LEU A 145 9.14 15.04 8.98
CA LEU A 145 9.21 16.25 9.79
C LEU A 145 8.54 16.04 11.16
N ALA A 146 7.36 15.43 11.19
CA ALA A 146 6.68 15.07 12.43
C ALA A 146 7.51 14.06 13.24
N TYR A 147 8.03 13.02 12.60
CA TYR A 147 8.88 12.01 13.25
C TYR A 147 10.13 12.62 13.87
N GLU A 148 10.82 13.49 13.14
CA GLU A 148 12.05 14.15 13.60
C GLU A 148 11.75 15.11 14.77
N TYR A 149 10.63 15.82 14.71
CA TYR A 149 10.20 16.71 15.79
C TYR A 149 9.82 15.92 17.05
N SER A 150 9.03 14.86 16.90
CA SER A 150 8.67 13.97 18.01
C SER A 150 9.89 13.28 18.62
N ARG A 151 10.83 12.81 17.79
CA ARG A 151 12.08 12.19 18.25
C ARG A 151 12.93 13.18 19.02
N LYS A 152 13.07 14.42 18.54
CA LYS A 152 13.81 15.48 19.24
C LYS A 152 13.19 15.82 20.60
N LEU A 153 11.87 15.93 20.67
CA LEU A 153 11.17 16.17 21.94
C LEU A 153 11.39 15.02 22.93
N MET A 154 11.25 13.76 22.47
CA MET A 154 11.43 12.59 23.32
C MET A 154 12.88 12.44 23.80
N MET A 155 13.87 12.69 22.94
CA MET A 155 15.28 12.67 23.32
C MET A 155 15.63 13.82 24.28
N SER A 156 15.06 15.02 24.09
CA SER A 156 15.26 16.15 25.01
C SER A 156 14.68 15.92 26.41
N GLN A 157 13.64 15.09 26.53
CA GLN A 157 13.09 14.66 27.83
C GLN A 157 13.99 13.63 28.52
N PHE A 158 14.68 12.79 27.74
CA PHE A 158 15.65 11.83 28.25
C PHE A 158 17.00 12.46 28.65
N GLU A 159 17.44 13.52 27.96
CA GLU A 159 18.65 14.27 28.32
C GLU A 159 18.45 15.27 29.47
N ALA A 160 17.20 15.59 29.83
CA ALA A 160 16.85 16.48 30.93
C ALA A 160 16.72 15.77 32.30
N TYR A 161 17.01 14.48 32.37
CA TYR A 161 17.00 13.64 33.57
C TYR A 161 18.37 13.01 33.79
#